data_AF-A0A350XDG7-F1
#
_entry.id   AF-A0A350XDG7-F1
#
_cell.length_a   1.000
_cell.length_b   1.000
_cell.length_c   1.000
_cell.angle_alpha   90.00
_cell.angle_beta   90.00
_cell.angle_gamma   90.00
#
_symmetry.space_group_name_H-M   'P 1'
#
loop_
_entity.id
_entity.type
_entity.pdbx_description
1 polymer ?
#
loop_
_entity_poly.entity_id
_entity_poly.type
_entity_poly.pdbx_seq_one_letter_code
_entity_poly.pdbx_strand_id
1 'polypeptide(L)' 'MQSLVGVIRLGTEEPTTEVLLRKEGNRLIVEPIRPGSLLSLLATLEEITENFPDVDEGLMLLDDITL' A
#
# COMPACT_ATOMS: atom_id res chain seq x y z
N MET A 1 0.93 -9.64 -24.54
CA MET A 1 2.17 -10.24 -24.02
C MET A 1 2.04 -10.27 -22.52
N GLN A 2 1.72 -11.42 -21.93
CA GLN A 2 1.43 -11.49 -20.50
C GLN A 2 2.75 -11.36 -19.73
N SER A 3 2.90 -10.27 -18.97
CA SER A 3 3.98 -10.09 -18.02
C SER A 3 3.80 -11.11 -16.91
N LEU A 4 4.69 -12.11 -16.82
CA LEU A 4 4.74 -13.00 -15.67
C LEU A 4 5.22 -12.17 -14.47
N VAL A 5 4.36 -12.06 -13.46
CA VAL A 5 4.67 -11.41 -12.18
C VAL A 5 4.76 -12.50 -11.12
N GLY A 6 5.86 -12.54 -10.39
CA GLY A 6 6.09 -13.50 -9.31
C GLY A 6 6.72 -12.82 -8.09
N VAL A 7 6.50 -13.39 -6.91
CA VAL A 7 7.15 -12.94 -5.66
C VAL A 7 8.14 -14.02 -5.22
N ILE A 8 9.38 -13.61 -4.92
CA ILE A 8 10.41 -14.52 -4.35
C ILE A 8 11.08 -13.88 -3.13
N ARG A 9 11.72 -14.70 -2.29
CA ARG A 9 12.65 -14.21 -1.26
C ARG A 9 14.07 -14.19 -1.83
N LEU A 10 14.77 -13.07 -1.68
CA LEU A 10 16.20 -12.94 -1.97
C LEU A 10 17.00 -12.93 -0.66
N GLY A 11 18.15 -13.62 -0.70
CA GLY A 11 19.04 -13.83 0.44
C GLY A 11 19.15 -15.31 0.79
N THR A 12 20.34 -15.73 1.23
CA THR A 12 20.61 -17.09 1.73
C THR A 12 20.76 -17.14 3.25
N GLU A 13 20.83 -15.97 3.89
CA GLU A 13 21.01 -15.77 5.33
C GLU A 13 20.14 -14.59 5.78
N GLU A 14 19.68 -14.58 7.03
CA GLU A 14 18.80 -13.52 7.54
C GLU A 14 19.54 -12.17 7.69
N PRO A 15 18.93 -11.03 7.31
CA PRO A 15 17.54 -10.86 6.88
C PRO A 15 17.29 -11.14 5.39
N THR A 16 16.22 -11.89 5.09
CA THR A 16 15.74 -12.10 3.71
C THR A 16 14.73 -11.04 3.28
N THR A 17 14.74 -10.63 2.01
CA THR A 17 13.82 -9.61 1.47
C THR A 17 12.91 -10.21 0.40
N GLU A 18 11.60 -9.98 0.51
CA GLU A 18 10.66 -10.31 -0.55
C GLU A 18 10.82 -9.33 -1.72
N VAL A 19 10.81 -9.84 -2.94
CA VAL A 19 10.93 -9.04 -4.15
C VAL A 19 9.88 -9.43 -5.19
N LEU A 20 9.40 -8.43 -5.93
CA LEU A 20 8.60 -8.59 -7.12
C LEU A 20 9.52 -8.83 -8.32
N LEU A 21 9.26 -9.90 -9.06
CA LEU A 21 9.92 -10.21 -10.32
C LEU A 21 8.99 -9.90 -11.48
N ARG A 22 9.48 -9.14 -12.46
CA ARG A 22 8.76 -8.84 -13.70
C ARG A 22 9.67 -9.02 -14.91
N LYS A 23 9.22 -9.74 -15.94
CA LYS A 23 9.94 -9.83 -17.21
C LYS A 23 9.52 -8.71 -18.16
N GLU A 24 10.46 -7.88 -18.58
CA GLU A 24 10.26 -6.84 -19.59
C GLU A 24 11.20 -7.08 -20.78
N GLY A 25 10.66 -7.56 -21.89
CA GLY A 25 11.45 -7.92 -23.07
C GLY A 25 12.49 -8.99 -22.73
N ASN A 26 13.77 -8.62 -22.81
CA ASN A 26 14.92 -9.47 -22.46
C ASN A 26 15.49 -9.20 -21.05
N ARG A 27 14.80 -8.40 -20.23
CA ARG A 27 15.24 -8.02 -18.87
C ARG A 27 14.34 -8.66 -17.83
N LEU A 28 14.95 -8.97 -16.68
CA LEU A 28 14.24 -9.28 -15.45
C LEU A 28 14.38 -8.07 -14.52
N ILE A 29 13.26 -7.50 -14.13
CA ILE A 29 13.18 -6.43 -13.15
C ILE A 29 12.94 -7.06 -11.79
N VAL A 30 13.70 -6.62 -10.80
CA VAL A 30 13.64 -7.08 -9.41
C VAL A 30 13.37 -5.86 -8.54
N GLU A 31 12.19 -5.79 -7.94
CA GLU A 31 11.78 -4.66 -7.09
C GLU A 31 11.59 -5.14 -5.64
N PRO A 32 12.27 -4.55 -4.65
CA PRO A 32 12.08 -4.93 -3.26
C PRO A 32 10.68 -4.57 -2.78
N ILE A 33 10.00 -5.57 -2.21
CA ILE A 33 8.76 -5.36 -1.47
C ILE A 33 9.17 -4.88 -0.09
N ARG A 34 8.89 -3.61 0.21
CA ARG A 34 9.22 -3.05 1.52
C ARG A 34 8.37 -3.73 2.59
N PRO A 35 8.99 -4.28 3.65
CA PRO A 35 8.23 -4.85 4.76
C PRO A 35 7.44 -3.72 5.45
N GLY A 36 6.14 -3.95 5.64
CA GLY A 36 5.21 -2.99 6.25
C GLY A 36 4.58 -2.05 5.22
N SER A 37 3.46 -2.46 4.63
CA SER A 37 2.61 -1.52 3.89
C SER A 37 1.70 -0.78 4.86
N LEU A 38 1.38 0.49 4.59
CA LEU A 38 0.35 1.21 5.34
C LEU A 38 -0.96 0.42 5.35
N LEU A 39 -1.31 -0.23 4.24
CA LEU A 39 -2.47 -1.11 4.15
C LEU A 39 -2.40 -2.29 5.14
N SER A 40 -1.23 -2.93 5.27
CA SER A 40 -1.00 -4.00 6.23
C SER A 40 -1.16 -3.52 7.66
N LEU A 41 -0.69 -2.31 7.98
CA LEU A 41 -0.88 -1.70 9.30
C LEU A 41 -2.36 -1.38 9.55
N LEU A 42 -3.05 -0.77 8.58
CA LEU A 42 -4.49 -0.47 8.68
C LEU A 42 -5.33 -1.74 8.87
N ALA A 43 -4.95 -2.85 8.23
CA ALA A 43 -5.61 -4.15 8.40
C ALA A 43 -5.43 -4.76 9.80
N THR A 44 -4.49 -4.26 10.61
CA THR A 44 -4.32 -4.69 12.02
C THR A 44 -5.13 -3.86 13.01
N LEU A 45 -5.74 -2.76 12.56
CA LEU A 45 -6.55 -1.92 13.45
C LEU A 45 -7.86 -2.64 13.79
N GLU A 46 -8.24 -2.57 15.06
CA GLU A 46 -9.55 -3.04 15.52
C GLU A 46 -10.68 -2.16 14.95
N GLU A 47 -11.87 -2.74 14.85
CA GLU A 47 -13.06 -1.99 14.44
C GLU A 47 -13.36 -0.88 15.46
N ILE A 48 -13.48 0.35 14.96
CA ILE A 48 -13.85 1.49 15.80
C ILE A 48 -15.38 1.50 15.92
N THR A 49 -15.88 1.27 17.12
CA THR A 49 -17.32 1.26 17.43
C THR A 49 -17.84 2.63 17.86
N GLU A 50 -16.94 3.59 18.10
CA GLU A 50 -17.28 4.96 18.43
C GLU A 50 -17.84 5.69 17.22
N ASN A 51 -18.92 6.45 17.43
CA ASN A 51 -19.42 7.34 16.39
C ASN A 51 -18.44 8.49 16.19
N PHE A 52 -18.02 8.71 14.95
CA PHE A 52 -17.24 9.88 14.62
C PHE A 52 -18.08 11.14 14.84
N PRO A 53 -17.52 12.20 15.47
CA PRO A 53 -18.21 13.48 15.57
C PRO A 53 -18.40 14.07 14.18
N ASP A 54 -19.39 14.97 14.05
CA ASP A 54 -19.50 15.80 12.86
C ASP A 54 -18.35 16.80 12.86
N VAL A 55 -17.34 16.55 12.04
CA VAL A 55 -16.16 17.41 11.91
C VAL A 55 -16.48 18.74 11.24
N ASP A 56 -17.62 18.82 10.56
CA ASP A 56 -18.10 20.03 9.89
C ASP A 56 -18.96 20.91 10.82
N GLU A 57 -19.25 20.45 12.05
CA GLU A 57 -20.05 21.21 13.01
C GLU A 57 -19.38 22.55 13.34
N GLY A 58 -20.09 23.64 13.01
CA GLY A 58 -19.61 25.00 13.24
C GLY A 58 -18.59 25.51 12.22
N LEU A 59 -18.25 24.73 11.19
CA LEU A 59 -17.46 25.22 10.07
C LEU A 59 -18.30 26.19 9.22
N MET A 60 -17.64 27.26 8.77
CA MET A 60 -18.24 28.15 7.77
C MET A 60 -18.28 27.44 6.41
N LEU A 61 -19.25 27.82 5.58
CA LEU A 61 -19.33 27.36 4.21
C LEU A 61 -18.05 27.74 3.45
N LEU A 62 -17.66 26.88 2.51
CA LEU A 62 -16.57 27.18 1.59
C LEU A 62 -16.97 28.37 0.70
N ASP A 63 -16.10 29.37 0.63
CA ASP A 63 -16.40 30.63 -0.06
C ASP A 63 -16.68 30.45 -1.56
N ASP A 64 -16.01 29.50 -2.22
CA ASP A 64 -16.03 29.32 -3.67
C ASP A 64 -16.17 27.83 -4.09
N ILE A 65 -17.38 27.28 -4.01
CA ILE A 65 -17.69 25.93 -4.52
C ILE A 65 -18.62 25.97 -5.75
N THR A 66 -18.14 25.44 -6.87
CA THR A 66 -18.98 24.98 -8.01
C THR A 66 -19.12 23.47 -7.94
N LEU A 67 -20.35 22.98 -7.75
CA LEU A 67 -20.70 21.55 -7.76
C LEU A 67 -21.04 21.06 -9.16
#